data_AF-A0A397SYM7-F1
#
_entry.id   AF-A0A397SYM7-F1
#
_cell.length_a   1.000
_cell.length_b   1.000
_cell.length_c   1.000
_cell.angle_alpha   90.00
_cell.angle_beta   90.00
_cell.angle_gamma   90.00
#
_symmetry.space_group_name_H-M   'P 1'
#
loop_
_entity.id
_entity.type
_entity.pdbx_description
1 polymer ?
#
loop_
_entity_poly.entity_id
_entity_poly.type
_entity_poly.pdbx_seq_one_letter_code
_entity_poly.pdbx_strand_id
1 'polypeptide(L)'
;MAYVLGSSQRNNQINQRETLVFTNDGYSMRYFSHQYPTSSFITARYISGNRPFYFWYKVVSLGYYPTPVKFTQKNSKDCIQYQIPDNYSIETEVSKIKIRCETKYQPNGKVRFTIVWKVNRSEWSIYSDRSATSAVNAFLKKHNRPNSNLSGVYIFGFDIGRLHEYRLEIIGAPVTLAGNLERQLDL
;
A
#
# COMPACT_ATOMS: atom_id res chain seq x y z
N MET A 1 -51.61 -34.39 -22.19
CA MET A 1 -51.43 -32.96 -21.84
C MET A 1 -50.68 -32.89 -20.52
N ALA A 2 -49.66 -32.01 -20.47
CA ALA A 2 -48.76 -31.66 -19.35
C ALA A 2 -49.54 -30.99 -18.18
N TYR A 3 -49.06 -30.81 -16.94
CA TYR A 3 -47.81 -30.17 -16.44
C TYR A 3 -47.44 -30.77 -15.05
N VAL A 4 -46.22 -31.25 -14.78
CA VAL A 4 -44.92 -30.60 -14.45
C VAL A 4 -44.82 -30.01 -13.03
N LEU A 5 -43.87 -30.61 -12.31
CA LEU A 5 -43.39 -30.48 -10.94
C LEU A 5 -43.02 -29.06 -10.47
N GLY A 6 -43.30 -28.82 -9.19
CA GLY A 6 -42.92 -27.63 -8.44
C GLY A 6 -41.40 -27.43 -8.36
N SER A 7 -40.97 -26.24 -8.73
CA SER A 7 -39.58 -25.81 -8.70
C SER A 7 -39.27 -25.05 -7.41
N SER A 8 -38.44 -25.70 -6.60
CA SER A 8 -37.34 -25.17 -5.80
C SER A 8 -37.23 -23.63 -5.72
N GLN A 9 -37.41 -23.11 -4.50
CA GLN A 9 -36.99 -21.76 -4.13
C GLN A 9 -35.48 -21.61 -4.33
N ARG A 10 -35.11 -20.95 -5.43
CA ARG A 10 -33.74 -20.56 -5.73
C ARG A 10 -33.37 -19.36 -4.86
N ASN A 11 -32.42 -19.60 -3.94
CA ASN A 11 -31.67 -18.59 -3.22
C ASN A 11 -31.05 -17.57 -4.20
N ASN A 12 -31.65 -16.39 -4.31
CA ASN A 12 -31.03 -15.22 -4.93
C ASN A 12 -30.25 -14.48 -3.85
N GLN A 13 -29.08 -14.99 -3.45
CA GLN A 13 -28.02 -14.14 -2.93
C GLN A 13 -27.48 -13.31 -4.10
N ILE A 14 -28.08 -12.14 -4.27
CA ILE A 14 -27.52 -11.08 -5.11
C ILE A 14 -26.17 -10.73 -4.48
N ASN A 15 -25.10 -11.19 -5.12
CA ASN A 15 -23.75 -10.71 -4.87
C ASN A 15 -23.75 -9.19 -5.02
N GLN A 16 -23.81 -8.47 -3.90
CA GLN A 16 -23.44 -7.07 -3.84
C GLN A 16 -21.92 -7.02 -4.13
N ARG A 17 -21.56 -6.93 -5.40
CA ARG A 17 -20.25 -6.41 -5.77
C ARG A 17 -20.29 -4.94 -5.38
N GLU A 18 -19.72 -4.60 -4.22
CA GLU A 18 -19.41 -3.20 -3.92
C GLU A 18 -18.66 -2.63 -5.12
N THR A 19 -19.30 -1.72 -5.84
CA THR A 19 -18.67 -1.06 -6.98
C THR A 19 -17.56 -0.19 -6.43
N LEU A 20 -16.29 -0.58 -6.65
CA LEU A 20 -15.14 0.22 -6.24
C LEU A 20 -15.18 1.58 -6.96
N VAL A 21 -15.38 2.65 -6.20
CA VAL A 21 -15.31 4.03 -6.70
C VAL A 21 -13.87 4.49 -6.60
N PHE A 22 -13.26 4.80 -7.76
CA PHE A 22 -11.88 5.27 -7.86
C PHE A 22 -11.85 6.79 -8.02
N THR A 23 -11.17 7.49 -7.10
CA THR A 23 -11.01 8.95 -7.11
C THR A 23 -9.55 9.33 -7.38
N ASN A 24 -9.34 10.44 -8.09
CA ASN A 24 -8.03 11.09 -8.16
C ASN A 24 -8.05 12.24 -7.16
N ASP A 25 -7.10 12.24 -6.22
CA ASP A 25 -6.96 13.21 -5.14
C ASP A 25 -6.03 14.38 -5.50
N GLY A 26 -5.48 14.41 -6.71
CA GLY A 26 -4.47 15.37 -7.16
C GLY A 26 -3.07 15.13 -6.58
N TYR A 27 -2.90 14.18 -5.66
CA TYR A 27 -1.61 13.86 -5.05
C TYR A 27 -0.79 12.90 -5.92
N SER A 28 -1.47 12.03 -6.68
CA SER A 28 -0.85 11.04 -7.56
C SER A 28 -1.46 11.04 -8.96
N MET A 29 -0.72 10.46 -9.91
CA MET A 29 -1.22 10.09 -11.23
C MET A 29 -2.15 8.87 -11.20
N ARG A 30 -2.30 8.21 -10.04
CA ARG A 30 -3.16 7.04 -9.85
C ARG A 30 -4.49 7.44 -9.22
N TYR A 31 -5.48 6.60 -9.44
CA TYR A 31 -6.78 6.71 -8.80
C TYR A 31 -6.85 5.69 -7.67
N PHE A 32 -7.50 6.03 -6.56
CA PHE A 32 -7.58 5.17 -5.39
C PHE A 32 -9.03 4.91 -4.97
N SER A 33 -9.26 3.77 -4.35
CA SER A 33 -10.51 3.45 -3.65
C SER A 33 -10.16 2.89 -2.28
N HIS A 34 -10.67 3.53 -1.22
CA HIS A 34 -10.37 3.18 0.16
C HIS A 34 -11.47 3.65 1.12
N GLN A 35 -11.45 3.09 2.33
CA GLN A 35 -12.18 3.57 3.50
C GLN A 35 -11.21 3.78 4.68
N TYR A 36 -9.95 4.13 4.39
CA TYR A 36 -8.92 4.35 5.41
C TYR A 36 -9.23 5.58 6.28
N PRO A 37 -9.14 5.52 7.62
CA PRO A 37 -8.51 4.45 8.42
C PRO A 37 -9.42 3.28 8.84
N THR A 38 -10.74 3.35 8.62
CA THR A 38 -11.69 2.29 9.01
C THR A 38 -11.36 0.94 8.38
N SER A 39 -10.79 0.94 7.17
CA SER A 39 -10.20 -0.24 6.54
C SER A 39 -8.73 0.01 6.21
N SER A 40 -7.87 -0.97 6.53
CA SER A 40 -6.46 -0.96 6.15
C SER A 40 -6.23 -1.22 4.65
N PHE A 41 -7.26 -1.65 3.92
CA PHE A 41 -7.14 -2.00 2.51
C PHE A 41 -7.38 -0.79 1.60
N ILE A 42 -6.50 -0.64 0.61
CA ILE A 42 -6.56 0.40 -0.41
C ILE A 42 -6.35 -0.27 -1.75
N THR A 43 -7.17 0.08 -2.74
CA THR A 43 -6.95 -0.32 -4.13
C THR A 43 -6.55 0.89 -4.95
N ALA A 44 -5.67 0.67 -5.92
CA ALA A 44 -5.23 1.72 -6.83
C ALA A 44 -5.38 1.26 -8.28
N ARG A 45 -5.70 2.22 -9.15
CA ARG A 45 -5.79 2.05 -10.59
C ARG A 45 -4.89 3.06 -11.28
N TYR A 46 -3.99 2.56 -12.12
CA TYR A 46 -3.14 3.36 -12.98
C TYR A 46 -3.50 3.09 -14.45
N ILE A 47 -3.58 4.13 -15.28
CA ILE A 47 -3.90 3.98 -16.70
C ILE A 47 -2.65 4.33 -17.51
N SER A 48 -2.21 3.41 -18.36
CA SER A 48 -1.10 3.63 -19.31
C SER A 48 -1.48 3.11 -20.68
N GLY A 49 -1.47 3.96 -21.70
CA GLY A 49 -1.82 3.59 -23.09
C GLY A 49 -3.18 2.91 -23.19
N ASN A 50 -4.19 3.47 -22.53
CA ASN A 50 -5.55 2.93 -22.40
C ASN A 50 -5.70 1.59 -21.66
N ARG A 51 -4.62 1.05 -21.09
CA ARG A 51 -4.66 -0.17 -20.29
C ARG A 51 -4.69 0.16 -18.80
N PRO A 52 -5.71 -0.32 -18.05
CA PRO A 52 -5.73 -0.18 -16.61
C PRO A 52 -4.84 -1.23 -15.94
N PHE A 53 -4.03 -0.79 -14.99
CA PHE A 53 -3.23 -1.61 -14.08
C PHE A 53 -3.74 -1.42 -12.67
N TYR A 54 -3.93 -2.53 -11.96
CA TYR A 54 -4.50 -2.54 -10.63
C TYR A 54 -3.45 -2.93 -9.60
N PHE A 55 -3.49 -2.26 -8.46
CA PHE A 55 -2.69 -2.55 -7.30
C PHE A 55 -3.61 -2.64 -6.08
N TRP A 56 -3.22 -3.46 -5.12
CA TRP A 56 -3.85 -3.47 -3.81
C TRP A 56 -2.78 -3.27 -2.75
N TYR A 57 -3.18 -2.66 -1.65
CA TYR A 57 -2.34 -2.40 -0.50
C TYR A 57 -3.09 -2.77 0.75
N LYS A 58 -2.38 -3.30 1.72
CA LYS A 58 -2.85 -3.42 3.10
C LYS A 58 -1.87 -2.67 3.98
N VAL A 59 -2.36 -1.64 4.66
CA VAL A 59 -1.54 -0.86 5.61
C VAL A 59 -1.29 -1.70 6.85
N VAL A 60 -0.01 -1.96 7.14
CA VAL A 60 0.41 -2.71 8.34
C VAL A 60 0.85 -1.74 9.43
N SER A 61 1.63 -0.73 9.06
CA SER A 61 2.02 0.39 9.93
C SER A 61 2.03 1.66 9.10
N LEU A 62 1.34 2.70 9.56
CA LEU A 62 1.33 3.99 8.88
C LEU A 62 2.70 4.68 8.96
N GLY A 63 3.42 4.52 10.05
CA GLY A 63 4.64 5.29 10.31
C GLY A 63 4.38 6.79 10.49
N TYR A 64 5.44 7.58 10.55
CA TYR A 64 5.38 9.04 10.72
C TYR A 64 6.46 9.74 9.88
N TYR A 65 6.33 11.04 9.65
CA TYR A 65 7.38 11.83 8.99
C TYR A 65 8.38 12.34 10.04
N PRO A 66 9.64 11.87 10.06
CA PRO A 66 10.65 12.39 10.98
C PRO A 66 11.07 13.81 10.56
N THR A 67 11.73 14.52 11.47
CA THR A 67 12.31 15.85 11.19
C THR A 67 13.84 15.78 11.21
N PRO A 68 14.54 16.09 10.11
CA PRO A 68 14.03 16.45 8.78
C PRO A 68 13.51 15.25 7.99
N VAL A 69 12.45 15.46 7.20
CA VAL A 69 11.85 14.42 6.35
C VAL A 69 12.62 14.27 5.03
N LYS A 70 12.80 13.03 4.57
CA LYS A 70 13.35 12.74 3.24
C LYS A 70 12.27 12.54 2.20
N PHE A 71 12.64 12.80 0.95
CA PHE A 71 11.75 12.70 -0.21
C PHE A 71 12.25 11.65 -1.19
N THR A 72 11.32 11.09 -1.98
CA THR A 72 11.67 10.24 -3.13
C THR A 72 12.50 11.03 -4.14
N GLN A 73 13.40 10.35 -4.85
CA GLN A 73 14.24 10.99 -5.86
C GLN A 73 13.40 11.50 -7.04
N LYS A 74 13.77 12.65 -7.61
CA LYS A 74 13.21 13.13 -8.89
C LYS A 74 13.89 12.40 -10.03
N ASN A 75 13.08 11.88 -10.95
CA ASN A 75 13.58 11.25 -12.17
C ASN A 75 13.37 12.15 -13.42
N SER A 76 12.65 13.26 -13.26
CA SER A 76 12.47 14.32 -14.26
C SER A 76 12.07 15.63 -13.56
N LYS A 77 12.08 16.76 -14.29
CA LYS A 77 11.73 18.08 -13.75
C LYS A 77 10.29 18.13 -13.20
N ASP A 78 9.37 17.44 -13.86
CA ASP A 78 7.93 17.44 -13.56
C ASP A 78 7.49 16.27 -12.66
N CYS A 79 8.45 15.49 -12.15
CA CYS A 79 8.16 14.34 -11.31
C CYS A 79 7.80 14.78 -9.88
N ILE A 80 6.62 14.37 -9.42
CA ILE A 80 6.15 14.57 -8.04
C ILE A 80 7.09 13.84 -7.08
N GLN A 81 7.54 14.54 -6.03
CA GLN A 81 8.28 13.93 -4.94
C GLN A 81 7.35 13.66 -3.76
N TYR A 82 7.52 12.50 -3.15
CA TYR A 82 6.73 12.06 -2.01
C TYR A 82 7.58 12.01 -0.75
N GLN A 83 7.02 12.42 0.37
CA GLN A 83 7.67 12.28 1.68
C GLN A 83 7.76 10.81 2.07
N ILE A 84 8.91 10.41 2.62
CA ILE A 84 9.17 9.03 3.02
C ILE A 84 8.94 8.91 4.52
N PRO A 85 7.94 8.13 4.97
CA PRO A 85 7.69 7.92 6.39
C PRO A 85 8.74 6.98 7.02
N ASP A 86 9.02 7.17 8.30
CA ASP A 86 9.74 6.22 9.15
C ASP A 86 8.78 5.20 9.78
N ASN A 87 9.27 4.01 10.11
CA ASN A 87 8.50 2.91 10.73
C ASN A 87 7.23 2.54 9.95
N TYR A 88 7.24 2.74 8.65
CA TYR A 88 6.11 2.47 7.77
C TYR A 88 6.20 1.06 7.18
N SER A 89 5.05 0.42 7.05
CA SER A 89 4.93 -0.92 6.49
C SER A 89 3.61 -1.13 5.77
N ILE A 90 3.66 -1.67 4.55
CA ILE A 90 2.48 -2.09 3.80
C ILE A 90 2.69 -3.46 3.18
N GLU A 91 1.62 -4.21 2.99
CA GLU A 91 1.62 -5.39 2.13
C GLU A 91 1.04 -5.04 0.75
N THR A 92 1.58 -5.67 -0.28
CA THR A 92 1.10 -5.60 -1.65
C THR A 92 1.50 -6.86 -2.40
N GLU A 93 1.33 -6.87 -3.72
CA GLU A 93 1.77 -7.95 -4.58
C GLU A 93 2.64 -7.41 -5.71
N VAL A 94 3.77 -8.07 -5.92
CA VAL A 94 4.59 -7.89 -7.11
C VAL A 94 4.70 -9.22 -7.81
N SER A 95 4.20 -9.27 -9.04
CA SER A 95 4.52 -10.39 -9.93
C SER A 95 4.02 -11.74 -9.37
N LYS A 96 2.80 -11.71 -8.78
CA LYS A 96 2.10 -12.79 -8.06
C LYS A 96 2.72 -13.23 -6.74
N ILE A 97 3.67 -12.45 -6.21
CA ILE A 97 4.30 -12.70 -4.92
C ILE A 97 3.83 -11.63 -3.96
N LYS A 98 3.19 -12.05 -2.86
CA LYS A 98 2.84 -11.16 -1.77
C LYS A 98 4.12 -10.71 -1.08
N ILE A 99 4.25 -9.40 -0.93
CA ILE A 99 5.41 -8.78 -0.31
C ILE A 99 4.95 -7.78 0.75
N ARG A 100 5.81 -7.56 1.75
CA ARG A 100 5.71 -6.46 2.70
C ARG A 100 6.84 -5.47 2.42
N CYS A 101 6.49 -4.22 2.18
CA CYS A 101 7.42 -3.13 1.96
C CYS A 101 7.54 -2.31 3.24
N GLU A 102 8.77 -1.99 3.63
CA GLU A 102 9.05 -1.29 4.89
C GLU A 102 10.06 -0.16 4.69
N THR A 103 9.88 0.94 5.41
CA THR A 103 10.89 1.99 5.51
C THR A 103 11.31 2.23 6.95
N LYS A 104 12.64 2.32 7.14
CA LYS A 104 13.26 2.60 8.42
C LYS A 104 14.40 3.61 8.27
N TYR A 105 14.28 4.75 8.93
CA TYR A 105 15.36 5.73 9.05
C TYR A 105 16.46 5.15 9.93
N GLN A 106 17.69 5.28 9.46
CA GLN A 106 18.90 4.79 10.11
C GLN A 106 19.57 5.94 10.88
N PRO A 107 20.39 5.65 11.91
CA PRO A 107 21.10 6.67 12.67
C PRO A 107 22.00 7.59 11.83
N ASN A 108 22.50 7.12 10.69
CA ASN A 108 23.26 7.91 9.73
C ASN A 108 22.40 8.83 8.82
N GLY A 109 21.12 8.97 9.14
CA GLY A 109 20.13 9.74 8.41
C GLY A 109 19.65 9.10 7.11
N LYS A 110 20.19 7.97 6.64
CA LYS A 110 19.70 7.28 5.43
C LYS A 110 18.39 6.55 5.72
N VAL A 111 17.59 6.34 4.68
CA VAL A 111 16.39 5.48 4.77
C VAL A 111 16.73 4.13 4.19
N ARG A 112 16.46 3.08 4.95
CA ARG A 112 16.48 1.70 4.46
C ARG A 112 15.10 1.35 3.92
N PHE A 113 15.07 0.88 2.68
CA PHE A 113 13.89 0.36 2.00
C PHE A 113 13.98 -1.16 1.98
N THR A 114 13.11 -1.86 2.70
CA THR A 114 13.13 -3.31 2.80
C THR A 114 11.91 -3.90 2.07
N ILE A 115 12.12 -4.99 1.34
CA ILE A 115 11.07 -5.84 0.82
C ILE A 115 11.22 -7.20 1.50
N VAL A 116 10.15 -7.63 2.17
CA VAL A 116 10.05 -8.92 2.84
C VAL A 116 9.04 -9.77 2.09
N TRP A 117 9.32 -11.06 1.91
CA TRP A 117 8.39 -12.00 1.31
C TRP A 117 8.52 -13.37 1.98
N LYS A 118 7.47 -14.19 1.89
CA LYS A 118 7.46 -15.53 2.45
C LYS A 118 7.50 -16.57 1.34
N VAL A 119 8.32 -17.59 1.54
CA VAL A 119 8.33 -18.80 0.73
C VAL A 119 8.17 -19.97 1.69
N ASN A 120 7.05 -20.67 1.61
CA ASN A 120 6.65 -21.69 2.58
C ASN A 120 6.59 -21.10 4.01
N ARG A 121 7.33 -21.68 4.95
CA ARG A 121 7.44 -21.21 6.34
C ARG A 121 8.61 -20.26 6.59
N SER A 122 9.39 -19.96 5.56
CA SER A 122 10.57 -19.10 5.66
C SER A 122 10.28 -17.69 5.20
N GLU A 123 10.73 -16.71 5.98
CA GLU A 123 10.70 -15.30 5.64
C GLU A 123 12.05 -14.88 5.04
N TRP A 124 11.99 -14.17 3.92
CA TRP A 124 13.14 -13.67 3.19
C TRP A 124 13.03 -12.16 3.09
N SER A 125 14.17 -11.48 3.04
CA SER A 125 14.19 -10.04 2.84
C SER A 125 15.33 -9.60 1.94
N ILE A 126 15.13 -8.44 1.32
CA ILE A 126 16.17 -7.69 0.63
C ILE A 126 15.97 -6.22 0.94
N TYR A 127 17.05 -5.45 0.96
CA TYR A 127 16.97 -4.03 1.24
C TYR A 127 17.84 -3.22 0.28
N SER A 128 17.55 -1.92 0.22
CA SER A 128 18.41 -0.92 -0.40
C SER A 128 18.40 0.33 0.47
N ASP A 129 19.57 0.93 0.67
CA ASP A 129 19.69 2.26 1.30
C ASP A 129 19.74 3.38 0.24
N ARG A 130 19.54 3.05 -1.06
CA ARG A 130 19.58 4.01 -2.17
C ARG A 130 18.20 4.58 -2.50
N SER A 131 17.22 3.72 -2.75
CA SER A 131 15.84 4.10 -3.08
C SER A 131 14.90 2.89 -3.03
N ALA A 132 13.59 3.16 -2.92
CA ALA A 132 12.57 2.12 -3.04
C ALA A 132 12.65 1.37 -4.38
N THR A 133 12.86 2.08 -5.50
CA THR A 133 13.01 1.45 -6.82
C THR A 133 14.22 0.52 -6.86
N SER A 134 15.33 0.90 -6.20
CA SER A 134 16.50 0.03 -6.09
C SER A 134 16.19 -1.26 -5.32
N ALA A 135 15.39 -1.20 -4.24
CA ALA A 135 14.96 -2.39 -3.52
C ALA A 135 14.06 -3.29 -4.38
N VAL A 136 13.10 -2.69 -5.10
CA VAL A 136 12.21 -3.41 -6.03
C VAL A 136 13.00 -4.10 -7.15
N ASN A 137 13.98 -3.42 -7.75
CA ASN A 137 14.82 -4.01 -8.78
C ASN A 137 15.66 -5.17 -8.25
N ALA A 138 16.19 -5.05 -7.03
CA ALA A 138 16.94 -6.13 -6.39
C ALA A 138 16.04 -7.36 -6.14
N PHE A 139 14.81 -7.14 -5.65
CA PHE A 139 13.80 -8.18 -5.51
C PHE A 139 13.46 -8.85 -6.86
N LEU A 140 13.16 -8.08 -7.90
CA LEU A 140 12.85 -8.59 -9.23
C LEU A 140 14.00 -9.39 -9.83
N LYS A 141 15.25 -8.93 -9.66
CA LYS A 141 16.44 -9.66 -10.11
C LYS A 141 16.56 -11.02 -9.40
N LYS A 142 16.27 -11.10 -8.10
CA LYS A 142 16.25 -12.35 -7.33
C LYS A 142 15.19 -13.33 -7.84
N HIS A 143 14.11 -12.83 -8.43
CA HIS A 143 13.02 -13.62 -9.02
C HIS A 143 13.10 -13.74 -10.55
N ASN A 144 14.29 -13.59 -11.15
CA ASN A 144 14.52 -13.74 -12.59
C ASN A 144 13.67 -12.81 -13.48
N ARG A 145 13.39 -11.59 -13.00
CA ARG A 145 12.63 -10.54 -13.72
C ARG A 145 13.38 -9.21 -13.85
N PRO A 146 14.67 -9.19 -14.25
CA PRO A 146 15.51 -7.99 -14.21
C PRO A 146 15.06 -6.84 -15.12
N ASN A 147 14.29 -7.13 -16.18
CA ASN A 147 13.88 -6.13 -17.18
C ASN A 147 12.53 -5.46 -16.87
N SER A 148 11.99 -5.65 -15.67
CA SER A 148 10.72 -5.04 -15.26
C SER A 148 10.95 -3.64 -14.70
N ASN A 149 10.33 -2.63 -15.33
CA ASN A 149 10.39 -1.24 -14.87
C ASN A 149 9.24 -0.94 -13.89
N LEU A 150 9.32 -1.46 -12.67
CA LEU A 150 8.34 -1.16 -11.61
C LEU A 150 8.78 0.05 -10.79
N SER A 151 7.86 1.01 -10.62
CA SER A 151 8.10 2.19 -9.79
C SER A 151 8.12 1.80 -8.31
N GLY A 152 9.23 2.05 -7.62
CA GLY A 152 9.33 1.87 -6.17
C GLY A 152 8.32 2.71 -5.40
N VAL A 153 7.96 3.89 -5.91
CA VAL A 153 6.91 4.74 -5.34
C VAL A 153 5.58 4.00 -5.29
N TYR A 154 5.20 3.35 -6.40
CA TYR A 154 3.94 2.59 -6.48
C TYR A 154 4.02 1.34 -5.61
N ILE A 155 5.12 0.60 -5.62
CA ILE A 155 5.22 -0.63 -4.83
C ILE A 155 5.21 -0.33 -3.33
N PHE A 156 5.87 0.75 -2.89
CA PHE A 156 5.85 1.20 -1.49
C PHE A 156 4.63 2.07 -1.15
N GLY A 157 3.78 2.43 -2.12
CA GLY A 157 2.58 3.24 -1.89
C GLY A 157 2.85 4.63 -1.33
N PHE A 158 3.98 5.26 -1.65
CA PHE A 158 4.30 6.61 -1.14
C PHE A 158 3.41 7.69 -1.74
N ASP A 159 2.81 7.42 -2.89
CA ASP A 159 1.88 8.30 -3.60
C ASP A 159 0.41 8.07 -3.22
N ILE A 160 0.12 7.35 -2.13
CA ILE A 160 -1.25 7.22 -1.63
C ILE A 160 -1.57 8.46 -0.80
N GLY A 161 -2.30 9.41 -1.39
CA GLY A 161 -2.58 10.72 -0.78
C GLY A 161 -3.28 10.63 0.57
N ARG A 162 -4.29 9.76 0.70
CA ARG A 162 -4.98 9.57 1.99
C ARG A 162 -4.04 9.16 3.13
N LEU A 163 -3.00 8.37 2.87
CA LEU A 163 -2.02 8.01 3.90
C LEU A 163 -1.11 9.18 4.26
N HIS A 164 -0.80 10.04 3.30
CA HIS A 164 -0.06 11.26 3.55
C HIS A 164 -0.87 12.23 4.43
N GLU A 165 -2.12 12.51 4.05
CA GLU A 165 -3.05 13.37 4.80
C GLU A 165 -3.21 12.87 6.24
N TYR A 166 -3.50 11.58 6.42
CA TYR A 166 -3.74 11.03 7.75
C TYR A 166 -2.51 11.11 8.67
N ARG A 167 -1.28 11.03 8.13
CA ARG A 167 -0.06 11.28 8.91
C ARG A 167 0.03 12.72 9.39
N LEU A 168 -0.35 13.68 8.55
CA LEU A 168 -0.36 15.10 8.93
C LEU A 168 -1.45 15.39 9.96
N GLU A 169 -2.62 14.78 9.82
CA GLU A 169 -3.73 14.87 10.80
C GLU A 169 -3.27 14.38 12.18
N ILE A 170 -2.57 13.24 12.28
CA ILE A 170 -2.07 12.71 13.55
C ILE A 170 -1.01 13.62 14.18
N ILE A 171 -0.10 14.18 13.38
CA ILE A 171 0.95 15.08 13.88
C ILE A 171 0.36 16.42 14.37
N GLY A 172 -0.71 16.89 13.70
CA GLY A 172 -1.45 18.09 14.09
C GLY A 172 -2.51 17.87 15.17
N ALA A 173 -2.83 16.62 15.50
CA ALA A 173 -3.82 16.30 16.52
C ALA A 173 -3.24 16.53 17.93
N PRO A 174 -3.96 17.22 18.84
CA PRO A 174 -3.59 17.21 20.25
C PRO A 174 -3.56 15.76 20.77
N VAL A 175 -2.57 15.44 21.61
CA VAL A 175 -2.14 14.10 22.07
C VAL A 175 -3.22 13.26 22.79
N THR A 176 -4.48 13.69 22.81
CA THR A 176 -5.57 13.14 23.64
C THR A 176 -6.23 11.84 23.16
N LEU A 177 -5.83 11.21 22.05
CA LEU A 177 -6.49 9.98 21.55
C LEU A 177 -5.66 8.70 21.64
N ALA A 178 -4.46 8.73 22.23
CA ALA A 178 -3.60 7.55 22.38
C ALA A 178 -3.84 6.73 23.67
N GLY A 179 -4.88 7.06 24.46
CA GLY A 179 -5.19 6.32 25.68
C GLY A 179 -6.67 6.04 25.79
N ASN A 180 -7.12 4.94 25.18
CA ASN A 180 -8.28 4.14 25.64
C ASN A 180 -8.55 2.99 24.67
N LEU A 181 -7.67 1.98 24.68
CA LEU A 181 -8.06 0.62 24.30
C LEU A 181 -7.21 -0.43 25.01
N GLU A 182 -6.97 -0.23 26.31
CA GLU A 182 -6.58 -1.31 27.23
C GLU A 182 -7.33 -1.13 28.55
N ARG A 183 -8.44 -1.87 28.67
CA ARG A 183 -9.06 -2.46 29.87
C ARG A 183 -10.56 -2.57 29.69
N GLN A 184 -10.98 -3.68 29.10
CA GLN A 184 -12.22 -4.35 29.50
C GLN A 184 -11.98 -5.84 29.54
N LEU A 185 -11.29 -6.27 30.59
CA LEU A 185 -11.50 -7.54 31.27
C LEU A 185 -11.40 -7.27 32.77
N ASP A 186 -12.28 -7.92 33.51
CA ASP A 186 -12.47 -7.93 34.96
C ASP A 186 -13.36 -6.82 35.55
N LEU A 187 -14.67 -7.08 35.54
CA LEU A 187 -15.55 -7.17 36.73
C LEU A 187 -16.85 -7.92 36.37
#